data_AF-A0A517IBV8-F1
#
_entry.id   AF-A0A517IBV8-F1
#
_cell.length_a   1.000
_cell.length_b   1.000
_cell.length_c   1.000
_cell.angle_alpha   90.00
_cell.angle_beta   90.00
_cell.angle_gamma   90.00
#
_symmetry.space_group_name_H-M   'P 1'
#
loop_
_entity.id
_entity.type
_entity.pdbx_description
1 polymer ?
#
loop_
_entity_poly.entity_id
_entity_poly.type
_entity_poly.pdbx_seq_one_letter_code
_entity_poly.pdbx_strand_id
1 'polypeptide(L)'
;MLAVNDYLFLSTDNSLTKLDIRSGIIEYIKYPLNVAFADTLYLDQNNDLFICFVDFSGNAGLLILNKNYNSIDKNINLNLGYMKSKFEKNKLYILSKMKDHTEDGAKFAIVDLRSLQIEQVFQLPVLDTKVQDFLVLD
;
A
#
# COMPACT_ATOMS: atom_id res chain seq x y z
N MET A 1 -1.84 -1.77 -11.43
CA MET A 1 -0.97 -2.48 -12.40
C MET A 1 0.41 -1.87 -12.33
N LEU A 2 1.46 -2.68 -12.39
CA LEU A 2 2.86 -2.20 -12.39
C LEU A 2 3.70 -3.08 -13.33
N ALA A 3 4.47 -2.47 -14.22
CA ALA A 3 5.43 -3.18 -15.05
C ALA A 3 6.81 -3.15 -14.37
N VAL A 4 7.44 -4.32 -14.24
CA VAL A 4 8.77 -4.47 -13.64
C VAL A 4 9.56 -5.46 -14.49
N ASN A 5 10.61 -4.98 -15.16
CA ASN A 5 11.37 -5.75 -16.14
C ASN A 5 10.44 -6.38 -17.20
N ASP A 6 10.50 -7.70 -17.38
CA ASP A 6 9.66 -8.46 -18.31
C ASP A 6 8.33 -8.94 -17.69
N TYR A 7 7.98 -8.45 -16.50
CA TYR A 7 6.77 -8.85 -15.79
C TYR A 7 5.74 -7.71 -15.71
N LEU A 8 4.47 -8.07 -15.86
CA LEU A 8 3.33 -7.23 -15.53
C LEU A 8 2.65 -7.74 -14.27
N PHE A 9 2.57 -6.89 -13.25
CA PHE A 9 1.89 -7.17 -12.00
C PHE A 9 0.51 -6.52 -11.97
N LEU A 10 -0.52 -7.34 -11.71
CA LEU A 10 -1.91 -6.93 -11.62
C LEU A 10 -2.46 -7.37 -10.26
N SER A 11 -2.97 -6.42 -9.48
CA SER A 11 -3.66 -6.74 -8.24
C SER A 11 -5.11 -7.10 -8.54
N THR A 12 -5.57 -8.22 -8.02
CA THR A 12 -6.97 -8.67 -8.02
C THR A 12 -7.43 -8.83 -6.58
N ASP A 13 -8.72 -9.04 -6.31
CA ASP A 13 -9.26 -9.09 -4.95
C ASP A 13 -8.49 -10.04 -4.01
N ASN A 14 -8.09 -11.21 -4.51
CA ASN A 14 -7.52 -12.29 -3.68
C ASN A 14 -6.05 -12.63 -3.99
N SER A 15 -5.48 -12.03 -5.04
CA SER A 15 -4.13 -12.39 -5.47
C SER A 15 -3.44 -11.29 -6.25
N LEU A 16 -2.12 -11.34 -6.22
CA LEU A 16 -1.28 -10.67 -7.19
C LEU A 16 -1.07 -11.60 -8.38
N THR A 17 -1.55 -11.18 -9.55
CA THR A 17 -1.25 -11.82 -10.82
C THR A 17 0.09 -11.30 -11.33
N LYS A 18 0.99 -12.21 -11.70
CA LYS A 18 2.26 -11.94 -12.36
C LYS A 18 2.22 -12.56 -13.75
N LEU A 19 2.25 -11.71 -14.77
CA LEU A 19 2.33 -12.13 -16.18
C LEU A 19 3.75 -11.92 -16.67
N ASP A 20 4.39 -12.97 -17.17
CA ASP A 20 5.60 -12.87 -17.99
C ASP A 20 5.20 -12.40 -19.40
N ILE A 21 5.64 -11.19 -19.77
CA ILE A 21 5.27 -10.54 -21.03
C ILE A 21 5.89 -11.26 -22.23
N ARG A 22 7.02 -11.95 -22.06
CA ARG A 22 7.72 -12.65 -23.14
C ARG A 22 7.10 -14.01 -23.43
N SER A 23 6.81 -14.77 -22.38
CA SER A 23 6.30 -16.13 -22.50
C SER A 23 4.76 -16.23 -22.48
N GLY A 24 4.08 -15.20 -21.98
CA GLY A 24 2.64 -15.21 -21.74
C GLY A 24 2.22 -16.04 -20.52
N ILE A 25 3.17 -16.57 -19.76
CA ILE A 25 2.89 -17.40 -18.57
C ILE A 25 2.34 -16.52 -17.45
N ILE A 26 1.28 -17.00 -16.79
CA ILE A 26 0.62 -16.31 -15.69
C ILE A 26 0.81 -17.12 -14.40
N GLU A 27 1.33 -16.45 -13.38
CA GLU A 27 1.45 -16.94 -12.02
C GLU A 27 0.51 -16.15 -11.09
N TYR A 28 -0.03 -16.82 -10.08
CA TYR A 28 -0.92 -16.21 -9.09
C TYR A 28 -0.31 -16.34 -7.69
N ILE A 29 -0.07 -15.21 -7.06
CA ILE A 29 0.46 -15.14 -5.70
C ILE A 29 -0.69 -14.75 -4.79
N LYS A 30 -1.19 -15.70 -4.00
CA LYS A 30 -2.33 -15.47 -3.11
C LYS A 30 -1.98 -14.43 -2.05
N TYR A 31 -2.90 -13.51 -1.81
CA TYR A 31 -2.77 -12.61 -0.68
C TYR A 31 -3.01 -13.34 0.65
N PRO A 32 -2.37 -12.87 1.74
CA PRO A 32 -2.69 -13.32 3.08
C PRO A 32 -4.18 -13.11 3.43
N LEU A 33 -4.73 -13.97 4.28
CA LEU A 33 -6.17 -13.97 4.62
C LEU A 33 -6.67 -12.69 5.30
N ASN A 34 -5.77 -11.88 5.86
CA ASN A 34 -6.15 -10.61 6.49
C ASN A 34 -6.33 -9.47 5.48
N VAL A 35 -5.94 -9.67 4.21
CA VAL A 35 -6.07 -8.67 3.16
C VAL A 35 -7.52 -8.66 2.67
N ALA A 36 -8.23 -7.55 2.89
CA ALA A 36 -9.57 -7.36 2.34
C ALA A 36 -9.49 -6.92 0.88
N PHE A 37 -8.58 -5.98 0.57
CA PHE A 37 -8.21 -5.65 -0.81
C PHE A 37 -6.82 -5.03 -0.85
N ALA A 38 -6.16 -5.14 -2.00
CA ALA A 38 -4.89 -4.49 -2.28
C ALA A 38 -5.11 -3.25 -3.18
N ASP A 39 -4.45 -2.14 -2.85
CA ASP A 39 -4.73 -0.82 -3.40
C ASP A 39 -3.67 -0.38 -4.42
N THR A 40 -2.43 -0.19 -3.96
CA THR A 40 -1.35 0.37 -4.76
C THR A 40 -0.12 -0.52 -4.74
N LEU A 41 0.55 -0.62 -5.89
CA LEU A 41 1.80 -1.34 -6.07
C LEU A 41 2.94 -0.34 -6.23
N TYR A 42 4.12 -0.67 -5.71
CA TYR A 42 5.30 0.16 -5.84
C TYR A 42 6.57 -0.69 -5.90
N LEU A 43 7.45 -0.38 -6.85
CA LEU A 43 8.80 -0.94 -6.90
C LEU A 43 9.77 0.13 -6.40
N ASP A 44 10.54 -0.19 -5.37
CA ASP A 44 11.60 0.72 -4.92
C ASP A 44 12.87 0.60 -5.77
N GLN A 45 13.84 1.45 -5.47
CA GLN A 45 15.16 1.46 -6.13
C GLN A 45 16.01 0.20 -5.86
N ASN A 46 15.68 -0.61 -4.85
CA ASN A 46 16.37 -1.86 -4.51
C ASN A 46 15.67 -3.09 -5.09
N ASN A 47 14.71 -2.89 -6.00
CA ASN A 47 13.89 -3.93 -6.59
C ASN A 47 13.06 -4.71 -5.54
N ASP A 48 12.61 -4.03 -4.48
CA ASP A 48 11.59 -4.54 -3.58
C ASP A 48 10.21 -4.12 -4.07
N LEU A 49 9.32 -5.11 -4.24
CA LEU A 49 7.94 -4.88 -4.66
C LEU A 49 7.04 -4.80 -3.44
N PHE A 50 6.51 -3.60 -3.20
CA PHE A 50 5.59 -3.27 -2.13
C PHE A 50 4.15 -3.24 -2.63
N ILE A 51 3.23 -3.63 -1.77
CA ILE A 51 1.79 -3.53 -2.00
C ILE A 51 1.16 -2.91 -0.76
N CYS A 52 0.56 -1.74 -0.89
CA CYS A 52 -0.32 -1.22 0.15
C CYS A 52 -1.65 -1.95 0.06
N PHE A 53 -2.14 -2.43 1.19
CA PHE A 53 -3.42 -3.12 1.29
C PHE A 53 -4.27 -2.59 2.42
N VAL A 54 -5.54 -2.97 2.42
CA VAL A 54 -6.48 -2.70 3.51
C VAL A 54 -6.94 -4.01 4.11
N ASP A 55 -6.90 -4.11 5.43
CA ASP A 55 -7.41 -5.27 6.15
C ASP A 55 -8.93 -5.21 6.33
N PHE A 56 -9.55 -6.31 6.81
CA PHE A 56 -10.99 -6.35 7.08
C PHE A 56 -11.45 -5.42 8.20
N SER A 57 -10.52 -4.89 9.00
CA SER A 57 -10.81 -3.83 9.96
C SER A 57 -10.78 -2.44 9.32
N GLY A 58 -10.40 -2.30 8.05
CA GLY A 58 -10.27 -1.00 7.39
C GLY A 58 -8.95 -0.27 7.71
N ASN A 59 -7.93 -1.00 8.19
CA ASN A 59 -6.60 -0.44 8.44
C ASN A 59 -5.67 -0.73 7.26
N ALA A 60 -4.72 0.17 7.03
CA ALA A 60 -3.66 0.04 6.06
C ALA A 60 -2.61 -0.99 6.51
N GLY A 61 -2.06 -1.70 5.53
CA GLY A 61 -0.92 -2.58 5.71
C GLY A 61 -0.02 -2.59 4.48
N LEU A 62 1.13 -3.25 4.62
CA LEU A 62 2.13 -3.43 3.58
C LEU A 62 2.43 -4.91 3.38
N LEU A 63 2.34 -5.37 2.13
CA LEU A 63 2.97 -6.62 1.69
C LEU A 63 4.26 -6.31 0.97
N ILE A 64 5.25 -7.19 1.12
CA ILE A 64 6.53 -7.12 0.42
C ILE A 64 6.77 -8.49 -0.19
N LEU A 65 7.05 -8.55 -1.49
CA LEU A 65 7.41 -9.80 -2.14
C LEU A 65 8.88 -10.16 -1.87
N ASN A 66 9.19 -11.45 -2.00
CA ASN A 66 10.58 -11.86 -2.07
C ASN A 66 11.26 -11.35 -3.35
N LYS A 67 12.60 -11.42 -3.40
CA LYS A 67 13.40 -10.91 -4.53
C LYS A 67 13.13 -11.60 -5.88
N ASN A 68 12.52 -12.79 -5.86
CA ASN A 68 12.14 -13.52 -7.08
C ASN A 68 10.69 -13.24 -7.51
N TYR A 69 9.98 -12.39 -6.78
CA TYR A 69 8.59 -12.02 -6.99
C TYR A 69 7.66 -13.22 -7.19
N ASN A 70 7.80 -14.26 -6.37
CA ASN A 70 6.95 -15.46 -6.48
C ASN A 70 6.20 -15.81 -5.18
N SER A 71 6.49 -15.10 -4.09
CA SER A 71 5.75 -15.21 -2.83
C SER A 71 5.81 -13.91 -2.04
N ILE A 72 4.86 -13.74 -1.12
CA ILE A 72 4.92 -12.69 -0.10
C ILE A 72 5.98 -13.07 0.93
N ASP A 73 6.94 -12.18 1.17
CA ASP A 73 7.99 -12.31 2.18
C ASP A 73 7.58 -11.68 3.51
N LYS A 74 6.99 -10.48 3.47
CA LYS A 74 6.52 -9.76 4.67
C LYS A 74 5.08 -9.31 4.52
N ASN A 75 4.36 -9.36 5.64
CA ASN A 75 3.00 -8.84 5.80
C ASN A 75 2.96 -8.02 7.10
N ILE A 76 2.79 -6.71 6.95
CA ILE A 76 2.92 -5.75 8.03
C ILE A 76 1.60 -5.00 8.17
N ASN A 77 1.01 -5.04 9.36
CA ASN A 77 -0.13 -4.19 9.69
C ASN A 77 0.38 -2.87 10.26
N LEU A 78 -0.05 -1.74 9.69
CA LEU A 78 0.34 -0.42 10.15
C LEU A 78 -0.60 0.11 11.25
N ASN A 79 -1.75 -0.53 11.47
CA ASN A 79 -2.79 -0.11 12.42
C ASN A 79 -3.24 1.35 12.21
N LEU A 80 -3.18 1.84 10.97
CA LEU A 80 -3.65 3.16 10.56
C LEU A 80 -4.94 2.98 9.77
N GLY A 81 -6.02 3.70 10.11
CA GLY A 81 -7.23 3.66 9.28
C GLY A 81 -6.91 4.04 7.83
N TYR A 82 -7.54 3.40 6.85
CA TYR A 82 -7.24 3.65 5.43
C TYR A 82 -8.27 4.58 4.77
N MET A 83 -7.79 5.51 3.95
CA MET A 83 -8.62 6.26 2.99
C MET A 83 -7.96 6.33 1.62
N LYS A 84 -6.69 6.72 1.59
CA LYS A 84 -5.90 6.84 0.36
C LYS A 84 -4.44 6.64 0.69
N SER A 85 -3.68 6.03 -0.24
CA SER A 85 -2.24 5.94 -0.13
C SER A 85 -1.51 6.43 -1.39
N LYS A 86 -0.25 6.82 -1.20
CA LYS A 86 0.68 7.13 -2.29
C LYS A 86 2.08 6.70 -1.90
N PHE A 87 2.77 6.01 -2.79
CA PHE A 87 4.20 5.75 -2.65
C PHE A 87 5.01 6.85 -3.34
N GLU A 88 6.04 7.37 -2.69
CA GLU A 88 6.93 8.40 -3.24
C GLU A 88 8.27 8.38 -2.49
N LYS A 89 9.41 8.43 -3.20
CA LYS A 89 10.78 8.50 -2.64
C LYS A 89 11.06 7.51 -1.47
N ASN A 90 10.72 6.23 -1.61
CA ASN A 90 10.86 5.19 -0.57
C ASN A 90 10.02 5.41 0.70
N LYS A 91 8.95 6.19 0.58
CA LYS A 91 7.98 6.39 1.64
C LYS A 91 6.60 6.02 1.17
N LEU A 92 5.79 5.53 2.09
CA LEU A 92 4.35 5.37 1.91
C LEU A 92 3.64 6.46 2.71
N TYR A 93 2.86 7.25 2.02
CA TYR A 93 2.02 8.29 2.58
C TYR A 93 0.59 7.77 2.68
N ILE A 94 -0.04 7.90 3.84
CA ILE A 94 -1.39 7.40 4.09
C ILE A 94 -2.25 8.54 4.61
N LEU A 95 -3.30 8.85 3.86
CA LEU A 95 -4.44 9.60 4.37
C LEU A 95 -5.37 8.62 5.09
N SER A 96 -5.65 8.90 6.35
CA SER A 96 -6.37 8.03 7.27
C SER A 96 -7.69 8.63 7.69
N LYS A 97 -8.74 7.80 7.69
CA LYS A 97 -10.03 8.14 8.29
C LYS A 97 -10.02 7.71 9.77
N MET A 98 -10.34 8.61 10.69
CA MET A 98 -10.62 8.20 12.07
C MET A 98 -11.99 7.49 12.11
N LYS A 99 -12.03 6.34 12.79
CA LYS A 99 -13.24 5.49 12.86
C LYS A 99 -14.36 6.09 13.70
N ASP A 100 -14.03 6.90 14.73
CA ASP A 100 -14.97 7.10 15.84
C ASP A 100 -15.25 8.57 16.21
N HIS A 101 -14.61 9.57 15.59
CA HIS A 101 -14.84 10.98 15.92
C HIS A 101 -15.03 11.81 14.65
N THR A 102 -16.25 12.33 14.46
CA THR A 102 -16.58 13.29 13.39
C THR A 102 -16.02 14.68 13.65
N GLU A 103 -15.56 14.93 14.88
CA GLU A 103 -15.00 16.21 15.33
C GLU A 103 -13.48 16.29 15.18
N ASP A 104 -12.80 15.16 14.92
CA ASP A 104 -11.37 15.11 14.67
C ASP A 104 -11.13 14.96 13.16
N GLY A 105 -10.28 15.83 12.59
CA GLY A 105 -9.92 15.79 11.17
C GLY A 105 -9.27 14.46 10.75
N ALA A 106 -9.03 14.29 9.45
CA ALA A 106 -8.27 13.15 8.95
C ALA A 106 -6.83 13.13 9.51
N LYS A 107 -6.16 11.96 9.50
CA LYS A 107 -4.74 11.87 9.84
C LYS A 107 -3.92 11.66 8.57
N PHE A 108 -2.71 12.18 8.55
CA PHE A 108 -1.74 11.93 7.49
C PHE A 108 -0.52 11.25 8.10
N ALA A 109 -0.16 10.07 7.63
CA ALA A 109 0.96 9.31 8.15
C ALA A 109 2.03 9.11 7.08
N ILE A 110 3.29 9.10 7.50
CA ILE A 110 4.45 8.81 6.68
C ILE A 110 5.11 7.55 7.22
N VAL A 111 5.28 6.55 6.35
CA VAL A 111 5.93 5.28 6.66
C VAL A 111 7.19 5.17 5.82
N ASP A 112 8.33 4.95 6.46
CA ASP A 112 9.59 4.69 5.77
C ASP A 112 9.65 3.22 5.33
N LEU A 113 9.86 2.97 4.03
CA LEU A 113 9.79 1.61 3.48
C LEU A 113 11.01 0.75 3.80
N ARG A 114 12.12 1.36 4.26
CA ARG A 114 13.34 0.63 4.60
C ARG A 114 13.28 0.08 6.02
N SER A 115 12.95 0.94 6.98
CA SER A 115 12.76 0.61 8.39
C SER A 115 11.40 -0.02 8.67
N LEU A 116 10.42 0.19 7.78
CA LEU A 116 9.04 -0.26 7.89
C LEU A 116 8.32 0.34 9.10
N GLN A 117 8.78 1.50 9.55
CA GLN A 117 8.25 2.21 10.71
C GLN A 117 7.46 3.45 10.27
N ILE A 118 6.47 3.82 11.08
CA ILE A 118 5.79 5.09 10.97
C ILE A 118 6.75 6.17 11.47
N GLU A 119 7.22 7.04 10.57
CA GLU A 119 8.11 8.14 10.92
C GLU A 119 7.34 9.28 11.59
N GLN A 120 6.15 9.60 11.04
CA GLN A 120 5.39 10.76 11.47
C GLN A 120 3.89 10.56 11.24
N VAL A 121 3.08 11.13 12.13
CA VAL A 121 1.63 11.25 11.98
C VAL A 121 1.24 12.69 12.25
N PHE A 122 0.52 13.30 11.31
CA PHE A 122 -0.06 14.62 11.43
C PHE A 122 -1.56 14.50 11.62
N GLN A 123 -2.08 15.29 12.56
CA GLN A 123 -3.51 15.54 12.62
C GLN A 123 -3.83 16.64 11.62
N LEU A 124 -4.68 16.37 10.63
CA LEU A 124 -5.19 17.39 9.73
C LEU A 124 -6.25 18.22 10.45
N PRO A 125 -6.35 19.53 10.15
CA PRO A 125 -7.38 20.38 10.73
C PRO A 125 -8.77 19.84 10.39
N VAL A 126 -9.69 20.05 11.31
CA VAL A 126 -11.11 19.80 11.08
C VAL A 126 -11.58 20.83 10.06
N LEU A 127 -12.10 20.35 8.94
CA LEU A 127 -12.63 21.19 7.87
C LEU A 127 -14.09 20.79 7.65
N ASP A 128 -14.93 21.77 7.30
CA ASP A 128 -16.33 21.51 6.87
C ASP A 128 -16.39 20.59 5.64
N THR A 129 -15.27 20.48 4.91
CA THR A 129 -15.12 19.62 3.75
C THR A 129 -14.14 18.48 4.01
N LYS A 130 -14.53 17.27 3.62
CA LYS A 130 -13.69 16.07 3.71
C LYS A 130 -12.52 16.14 2.72
N VAL A 131 -11.29 15.92 3.20
CA VAL A 131 -10.12 15.67 2.33
C VAL A 131 -10.30 14.33 1.62
N GLN A 132 -10.23 14.32 0.29
CA GLN A 132 -10.42 13.11 -0.52
C GLN A 132 -9.14 12.60 -1.18
N ASP A 133 -8.15 13.48 -1.36
CA ASP A 133 -6.89 13.16 -2.03
C ASP A 133 -5.76 14.08 -1.56
N PHE A 134 -4.53 13.77 -1.95
CA PHE A 134 -3.35 14.58 -1.63
C PHE A 134 -2.26 14.46 -2.70
N LEU A 135 -1.37 15.46 -2.74
CA LEU A 135 -0.19 15.45 -3.60
C LEU A 135 1.06 15.57 -2.71
N VAL A 136 2.07 14.76 -3.03
CA VAL A 136 3.42 14.88 -2.47
C VAL A 136 4.25 15.64 -3.51
N LEU A 137 4.81 16.77 -3.11
CA LEU A 137 5.67 17.62 -3.94
C LEU A 137 7.15 17.33 -3.64
N ASP A 138 8.00 17.63 -4.63
CA ASP A 138 9.44 17.35 -4.57
C ASP A 138 10.25 18.29 -3.68
#